data_AF-A0A6P2E483-F1
#
_entry.id   AF-A0A6P2E483-F1
#
_cell.length_a   1.000
_cell.length_b   1.000
_cell.length_c   1.000
_cell.angle_alpha   90.00
_cell.angle_beta   90.00
_cell.angle_gamma   90.00
#
_symmetry.space_group_name_H-M   'P 1'
#
loop_
_entity.id
_entity.type
_entity.pdbx_description
1 polymer ?
#
loop_
_entity_poly.entity_id
_entity_poly.type
_entity_poly.pdbx_seq_one_letter_code
_entity_poly.pdbx_strand_id
1 'polypeptide(L)'
;MPHPTPGAEGAPPPIDEALEKNKQATEAVKQVAEELAIVHQVLDAGVSKRVRSDDVERAVEKTSQAEKRLNGSVEQLEEVNDALEKHASRESEDNAAG
;
A
#
# COMPACT_ATOMS: atom_id res chain seq x y z
N MET A 1 17.74 44.22 23.28
CA MET A 1 18.47 42.95 23.19
C MET A 1 17.99 42.07 24.35
N PRO A 2 17.86 40.75 24.24
CA PRO A 2 17.54 39.82 23.14
C PRO A 2 16.22 39.04 23.54
N HIS A 3 15.58 38.12 22.82
CA HIS A 3 16.00 37.06 21.91
C HIS A 3 14.92 36.76 20.86
N PRO A 4 15.30 36.25 19.68
CA PRO A 4 14.40 35.70 18.67
C PRO A 4 13.90 34.32 19.09
N THR A 5 12.64 33.98 18.79
CA THR A 5 12.18 32.59 18.90
C THR A 5 12.82 31.76 17.78
N PRO A 6 13.46 30.63 18.10
CA PRO A 6 14.17 29.78 17.15
C PRO A 6 13.22 28.82 16.44
N GLY A 7 13.54 28.53 15.18
CA GLY A 7 13.38 27.24 14.50
C GLY A 7 12.19 26.35 14.86
N ALA A 8 11.24 26.31 13.93
CA ALA A 8 10.73 25.04 13.40
C ALA A 8 10.49 25.33 11.90
N GLU A 9 11.49 25.35 11.02
CA GLU A 9 12.23 24.17 10.54
C GLU A 9 11.41 22.88 10.63
N GLY A 10 10.87 22.46 9.49
CA GLY A 10 10.72 21.04 9.19
C GLY A 10 9.40 20.37 9.53
N ALA A 11 8.25 21.04 9.40
CA ALA A 11 7.05 20.28 9.08
C ALA A 11 7.09 20.00 7.57
N PRO A 12 7.38 18.77 7.10
CA PRO A 12 7.11 18.42 5.71
C PRO A 12 5.64 18.79 5.43
N PRO A 13 5.32 19.35 4.26
CA PRO A 13 3.95 19.72 3.95
C PRO A 13 3.02 18.54 4.28
N PRO A 14 1.80 18.78 4.80
CA PRO A 14 0.88 17.71 5.20
C PRO A 14 0.63 16.66 4.10
N ILE A 15 0.93 17.01 2.85
CA ILE A 15 0.97 16.12 1.69
C ILE A 15 2.13 15.13 1.70
N ASP A 16 3.36 15.52 2.03
CA ASP A 16 4.52 14.62 2.05
C ASP A 16 4.36 13.54 3.13
N GLU A 17 3.80 13.91 4.29
CA GLU A 17 3.47 12.93 5.35
C GLU A 17 2.33 11.99 4.93
N ALA A 18 1.32 12.51 4.23
CA ALA A 18 0.23 11.69 3.70
C ALA A 18 0.71 10.72 2.60
N LEU A 19 1.67 11.17 1.78
CA LEU A 19 2.27 10.40 0.70
C LEU A 19 3.15 9.28 1.25
N GLU A 20 3.97 9.56 2.26
CA GLU A 20 4.75 8.54 2.96
C GLU A 20 3.86 7.49 3.64
N LYS A 21 2.80 7.94 4.34
CA LYS A 21 1.81 7.02 4.95
C LYS A 21 1.10 6.15 3.93
N ASN A 22 0.79 6.70 2.76
CA ASN A 22 0.15 5.94 1.69
C ASN A 22 1.13 4.93 1.07
N LYS A 23 2.37 5.31 0.77
CA LYS A 23 3.45 4.38 0.36
C LYS A 23 3.62 3.22 1.34
N GLN A 24 3.67 3.49 2.64
CA GLN A 24 3.77 2.45 3.67
C GLN A 24 2.55 1.52 3.71
N ALA A 25 1.33 2.07 3.55
CA ALA A 25 0.11 1.27 3.49
C ALA A 25 0.11 0.37 2.24
N THR A 26 0.53 0.86 1.09
CA THR A 26 0.67 0.09 -0.15
C THR A 26 1.60 -1.11 0.04
N GLU A 27 2.79 -0.89 0.61
CA GLU A 27 3.76 -1.96 0.83
C GLU A 27 3.23 -3.00 1.84
N ALA A 28 2.56 -2.56 2.91
CA ALA A 28 1.95 -3.48 3.86
C ALA A 28 0.85 -4.35 3.22
N VAL A 29 0.02 -3.75 2.35
CA VAL A 29 -1.01 -4.49 1.59
C VAL A 29 -0.33 -5.48 0.64
N LYS A 30 0.70 -5.06 -0.11
CA LYS A 30 1.43 -5.92 -1.03
C LYS A 30 2.07 -7.13 -0.35
N GLN A 31 2.71 -6.91 0.80
CA GLN A 31 3.31 -7.99 1.58
C GLN A 31 2.27 -9.02 2.02
N VAL A 32 1.10 -8.56 2.48
CA VAL A 32 0.01 -9.46 2.86
C VAL A 32 -0.54 -10.21 1.62
N ALA A 33 -0.53 -9.60 0.43
CA ALA A 33 -0.94 -10.27 -0.80
C ALA A 33 0.00 -11.45 -1.11
N GLU A 34 1.30 -11.21 -1.03
CA GLU A 34 2.34 -12.21 -1.28
C GLU A 34 2.28 -13.36 -0.27
N GLU A 35 2.12 -13.05 1.02
CA GLU A 35 1.94 -14.07 2.06
C GLU A 35 0.68 -14.91 1.81
N LEU A 36 -0.41 -14.28 1.38
CA LEU A 36 -1.66 -14.96 1.06
C LEU A 36 -1.53 -15.85 -0.18
N ALA A 37 -0.78 -15.42 -1.19
CA ALA A 37 -0.48 -16.21 -2.39
C ALA A 37 0.29 -17.49 -2.04
N ILE A 38 1.27 -17.41 -1.14
CA ILE A 38 2.03 -18.57 -0.64
C ILE A 38 1.10 -19.54 0.09
N VAL A 39 0.25 -19.03 0.99
CA VAL A 39 -0.73 -19.86 1.72
C VAL A 39 -1.70 -20.55 0.76
N HIS A 40 -2.21 -19.82 -0.25
CA HIS A 40 -3.05 -20.37 -1.30
C HIS A 40 -2.34 -21.51 -2.05
N GLN A 41 -1.09 -21.31 -2.45
CA GLN A 41 -0.31 -22.30 -3.18
C GLN A 41 -0.04 -23.56 -2.34
N VAL A 42 0.26 -23.41 -1.05
CA VAL A 42 0.47 -24.52 -0.12
C VAL A 42 -0.84 -25.29 0.10
N LEU A 43 -1.96 -24.59 0.28
CA LEU A 43 -3.27 -25.22 0.39
C LEU A 43 -3.61 -26.02 -0.87
N ASP A 44 -3.49 -25.43 -2.06
CA ASP A 44 -3.79 -26.10 -3.33
C ASP A 44 -2.92 -27.35 -3.56
N ALA A 45 -1.61 -27.25 -3.30
CA ALA A 45 -0.67 -28.36 -3.43
C ALA A 45 -0.89 -29.47 -2.38
N GLY A 46 -1.24 -29.12 -1.14
CA GLY A 46 -1.52 -30.06 -0.06
C GLY A 46 -2.83 -30.82 -0.24
N VAL A 47 -3.85 -30.12 -0.75
CA VAL A 47 -5.21 -30.63 -1.00
C VAL A 47 -5.25 -31.54 -2.22
N SER A 48 -4.46 -31.24 -3.24
CA SER A 48 -4.29 -32.12 -4.40
C SER A 48 -3.59 -33.45 -4.05
N LYS A 49 -2.88 -33.53 -2.91
CA LYS A 49 -2.24 -34.78 -2.40
C LYS A 49 -3.09 -35.58 -1.42
N ARG A 50 -4.11 -35.00 -0.78
CA ARG A 50 -5.01 -35.68 0.17
C ARG A 50 -6.43 -35.19 -0.08
N VAL A 51 -7.25 -36.03 -0.72
CA VAL A 51 -8.72 -35.95 -0.90
C VAL A 51 -9.31 -34.55 -0.66
N ARG A 52 -9.65 -33.84 -1.75
CA ARG A 52 -10.33 -32.53 -1.67
C ARG A 52 -11.64 -32.69 -0.90
N SER A 53 -11.79 -31.95 0.19
CA SER A 53 -13.08 -31.70 0.83
C SER A 53 -13.61 -30.36 0.34
N ASP A 54 -14.92 -30.27 0.11
CA ASP A 54 -15.61 -29.05 -0.36
C ASP A 54 -15.26 -27.80 0.46
N ASP A 55 -14.98 -27.95 1.76
CA ASP A 55 -14.58 -26.83 2.62
C ASP A 55 -13.21 -26.27 2.28
N VAL A 56 -12.28 -27.14 1.86
CA VAL A 56 -10.93 -26.70 1.53
C VAL A 56 -10.89 -26.10 0.12
N GLU A 57 -11.66 -26.63 -0.82
CA GLU A 57 -11.80 -26.03 -2.15
C GLU A 57 -12.42 -24.62 -2.06
N ARG A 58 -13.42 -24.44 -1.18
CA ARG A 58 -13.96 -23.10 -0.85
C ARG A 58 -12.94 -22.17 -0.19
N ALA A 59 -12.06 -22.70 0.68
CA ALA A 59 -11.02 -21.89 1.33
C ALA A 59 -9.96 -21.41 0.32
N VAL A 60 -9.55 -22.30 -0.59
CA VAL A 60 -8.65 -21.98 -1.71
C VAL A 60 -9.25 -20.88 -2.59
N GLU A 61 -10.49 -21.05 -3.05
CA GLU A 61 -11.19 -20.06 -3.88
C GLU A 61 -11.33 -18.69 -3.17
N LYS A 62 -11.70 -18.68 -1.89
CA LYS A 62 -11.78 -17.43 -1.10
C LYS A 62 -10.43 -16.74 -0.96
N THR A 63 -9.37 -17.50 -0.81
CA THR A 63 -8.00 -16.97 -0.68
C THR A 63 -7.55 -16.34 -2.01
N SER A 64 -7.82 -16.99 -3.14
CA SER A 64 -7.58 -16.44 -4.49
C SER A 64 -8.35 -15.14 -4.74
N GLN A 65 -9.62 -15.06 -4.32
CA GLN A 65 -10.41 -13.84 -4.45
C GLN A 65 -9.89 -12.71 -3.55
N ALA A 66 -9.44 -13.03 -2.35
CA ALA A 66 -8.83 -12.04 -1.45
C ALA A 66 -7.52 -11.50 -2.03
N GLU A 67 -6.67 -12.36 -2.59
CA GLU A 67 -5.43 -11.97 -3.28
C GLU A 67 -5.69 -11.01 -4.44
N LYS A 68 -6.67 -11.32 -5.31
CA LYS A 68 -7.06 -10.45 -6.43
C LYS A 68 -7.52 -9.07 -5.96
N ARG A 69 -8.30 -9.00 -4.87
CA ARG A 69 -8.77 -7.74 -4.28
C ARG A 69 -7.61 -6.95 -3.67
N LEU A 70 -6.66 -7.65 -3.05
CA LEU A 70 -5.49 -7.03 -2.48
C LEU A 70 -4.61 -6.41 -3.56
N ASN A 71 -4.31 -7.14 -4.63
CA ASN A 71 -3.53 -6.62 -5.76
C ASN A 71 -4.21 -5.42 -6.42
N GLY A 72 -5.52 -5.47 -6.63
CA GLY A 72 -6.26 -4.30 -7.13
C GLY A 72 -6.23 -3.10 -6.17
N SER A 73 -6.16 -3.35 -4.86
CA SER A 73 -6.01 -2.29 -3.86
C SER A 73 -4.59 -1.70 -3.88
N VAL A 74 -3.56 -2.52 -4.10
CA VAL A 74 -2.18 -2.05 -4.30
C VAL A 74 -2.10 -1.13 -5.53
N GLU A 75 -2.63 -1.57 -6.67
CA GLU A 75 -2.65 -0.75 -7.90
C GLU A 75 -3.34 0.61 -7.69
N GLN A 76 -4.47 0.62 -6.98
CA GLN A 76 -5.17 1.87 -6.66
C GLN A 76 -4.37 2.78 -5.73
N LEU A 77 -3.66 2.22 -4.74
CA LEU A 77 -2.82 3.00 -3.85
C LEU A 77 -1.57 3.54 -4.58
N GLU A 78 -1.00 2.79 -5.51
CA GLU A 78 0.06 3.27 -6.41
C GLU A 78 -0.43 4.46 -7.25
N GLU A 79 -1.61 4.36 -7.87
CA GLU A 79 -2.20 5.46 -8.64
C GLU A 79 -2.43 6.72 -7.79
N VAL A 80 -2.91 6.55 -6.55
CA VAL A 80 -3.10 7.66 -5.61
C VAL A 80 -1.75 8.27 -5.20
N ASN A 81 -0.73 7.45 -4.96
CA ASN A 81 0.62 7.96 -4.66
C ASN A 81 1.19 8.78 -5.81
N ASP A 82 1.08 8.29 -7.05
CA ASP A 82 1.52 9.01 -8.25
C ASP A 82 0.79 10.35 -8.43
N ALA A 83 -0.52 10.37 -8.15
CA ALA A 83 -1.33 11.58 -8.21
C ALA A 83 -0.92 12.60 -7.15
N LEU A 84 -0.67 12.14 -5.91
CA LEU A 84 -0.20 12.98 -4.81
C LEU A 84 1.20 13.55 -5.08
N GLU A 85 2.11 12.74 -5.63
CA GLU A 85 3.49 13.17 -5.95
C GLU A 85 3.52 14.23 -7.05
N LYS A 86 2.66 14.10 -8.07
CA LYS A 86 2.45 15.13 -9.09
C LYS A 86 1.88 16.43 -8.50
N HIS A 87 1.00 16.32 -7.50
CA HIS A 87 0.41 17.49 -6.85
C HIS A 87 1.44 18.21 -5.97
N ALA A 88 2.22 17.47 -5.18
CA ALA A 88 3.31 17.99 -4.37
C ALA A 88 4.37 18.72 -5.21
N SER A 89 4.75 18.12 -6.35
CA SER A 89 5.71 18.71 -7.28
C SER A 89 5.22 20.04 -7.85
N ARG A 90 3.93 20.12 -8.22
CA ARG A 90 3.32 21.35 -8.75
C ARG A 90 3.21 22.46 -7.70
N GLU A 91 2.84 22.15 -6.46
CA GLU A 91 2.81 23.14 -5.38
C GLU A 91 4.21 23.67 -5.03
N SER A 92 5.25 22.84 -5.15
CA SER A 92 6.65 23.29 -4.99
C SER A 92 7.11 24.21 -6.12
N GLU A 93 6.63 24.04 -7.35
CA GLU A 93 6.99 24.88 -8.50
C GLU A 93 6.27 26.24 -8.46
N ASP A 94 4.99 26.28 -8.09
CA ASP A 94 4.22 27.53 -7.96
C ASP A 94 4.74 28.42 -6.81
N ASN A 95 5.24 27.83 -5.72
CA ASN A 95 5.83 28.58 -4.59
C ASN A 95 7.25 29.10 -4.88
N ALA A 96 7.95 28.55 -5.87
CA ALA A 96 9.28 29.01 -6.29
C ALA A 96 9.23 30.13 -7.35
N ALA A 97 8.07 30.38 -7.96
CA ALA A 97 7.88 31.34 -9.05
C ALA A 97 7.14 32.64 -8.64
N GLY A 98 6.68 32.74 -7.39
CA GLY A 98 6.02 33.94 -6.82
C GLY A 98 6.90 34.71 -5.85
#